data_AF-A0A126NXJ4-F1
#
_entry.id   AF-A0A126NXJ4-F1
#
_cell.length_a   1.000
_cell.length_b   1.000
_cell.length_c   1.000
_cell.angle_alpha   90.00
_cell.angle_beta   90.00
_cell.angle_gamma   90.00
#
_symmetry.space_group_name_H-M   'P 1'
#
loop_
_entity.id
_entity.type
_entity.pdbx_description
1 polymer ?
#
loop_
_entity_poly.entity_id
_entity_poly.type
_entity_poly.pdbx_seq_one_letter_code
_entity_poly.pdbx_strand_id
1 'polypeptide(L)'
;MAVPAPGWLLPVVAGARPVRFDSVEALEGVDQDIAIARADDWLRKHAPLSIEGDGGDATAYRVAAKVMDFGLSPDDTLDLMLGWWNDQCQPPWEDERLGVIVNNAAQYRHSPIGSSSADVEFDHVELATTSESEAVQNDDDMPVTSGNNPFEYQSAAEASAMALTQSAKPLIRGLLDQGAMSILFAPPGTGKTFVTIDLLYHIAAGKEWAGRKVTKGLAVHLAAEGGGGVRKRYKAYDVTYGCAEDLPLVLISVSADLRSNKVDCKRLIATIRAAEERFDQPCSILAIDTLSRVLAGGDENSSVDGGALVKNVDEVREALGAHIMLIHHTGKDASRGGRGWSGFKGAVDTEIEIKDGAIHVDKQRDSEKPKPIRFHLESVALGLDTDGNAVSSAIARVEASRDDDFADVLTPAQERMLAAFKSAAANKYGDRYRPGDDAFVLSSKEWDAKFDEVGSRLSPIGGRSRQTLDTHRLALLEKCLVKKIKRAQWVATQ
;
A
#
# COMPACT_ATOMS: atom_id res chain seq x y z
N MET A 1 -59.39 -3.42 35.65
CA MET A 1 -59.13 -2.07 36.23
C MET A 1 -57.77 -1.63 35.72
N ALA A 2 -57.73 -0.69 34.78
CA ALA A 2 -56.48 -0.07 34.35
C ALA A 2 -55.99 0.86 35.46
N VAL A 3 -54.75 0.69 35.89
CA VAL A 3 -54.12 1.59 36.86
C VAL A 3 -53.71 2.86 36.13
N PRO A 4 -54.09 4.06 36.60
CA PRO A 4 -53.70 5.30 35.94
C PRO A 4 -52.17 5.47 35.98
N ALA A 5 -51.60 5.89 34.85
CA ALA A 5 -50.16 6.10 34.73
C ALA A 5 -49.67 7.10 35.80
N PRO A 6 -48.53 6.84 36.45
CA PRO A 6 -47.99 7.73 37.45
C PRO A 6 -47.60 9.07 36.81
N GLY A 7 -47.90 10.18 37.50
CA GLY A 7 -47.83 11.53 36.92
C GLY A 7 -46.46 11.98 36.39
N TRP A 8 -45.38 11.30 36.79
CA TRP A 8 -44.03 11.53 36.25
C TRP A 8 -43.84 10.97 34.83
N LEU A 9 -44.70 10.04 34.39
CA LEU A 9 -44.61 9.38 33.09
C LEU A 9 -45.31 10.18 31.98
N LEU A 10 -46.31 10.99 32.33
CA LEU A 10 -47.06 11.82 31.38
C LEU A 10 -46.16 12.83 30.62
N PRO A 11 -45.21 13.55 31.25
CA PRO A 11 -44.28 14.45 30.54
C PRO A 11 -43.22 13.73 29.70
N VAL A 12 -42.98 12.44 29.95
CA VAL A 12 -41.98 11.62 29.24
C VAL A 12 -42.58 10.98 27.99
N VAL A 13 -43.88 10.67 28.01
CA VAL A 13 -44.61 10.00 26.91
C VAL A 13 -45.36 11.00 26.02
N ALA A 14 -45.82 12.13 26.57
CA ALA A 14 -46.30 13.26 25.77
C ALA A 14 -45.10 14.09 25.33
N GLY A 15 -44.39 13.57 24.33
CA GLY A 15 -43.20 14.18 23.73
C GLY A 15 -43.36 15.68 23.53
N ALA A 16 -42.29 16.42 23.83
CA ALA A 16 -42.14 17.79 23.42
C ALA A 16 -42.59 17.93 21.97
N ARG A 17 -43.54 18.84 21.72
CA ARG A 17 -43.85 19.28 20.35
C ARG A 17 -42.52 19.62 19.68
N PRO A 18 -42.26 19.15 18.44
CA PRO A 18 -41.06 19.56 17.73
C PRO A 18 -41.06 21.08 17.71
N VAL A 19 -40.03 21.66 18.31
CA VAL A 19 -39.84 23.10 18.22
C VAL A 19 -39.46 23.34 16.76
N ARG A 20 -40.33 24.00 16.00
CA ARG A 20 -39.94 24.64 14.76
C ARG A 20 -38.91 25.70 15.15
N PHE A 21 -37.64 25.38 14.97
CA PHE A 21 -36.56 26.35 15.06
C PHE A 21 -36.24 26.88 13.67
N ASP A 22 -35.93 28.17 13.65
CA ASP A 22 -35.66 28.97 12.47
C ASP A 22 -34.61 28.30 11.57
N SER A 23 -34.89 28.38 10.27
CA SER A 23 -34.06 28.01 9.13
C SER A 23 -32.59 27.75 9.46
N VAL A 24 -32.17 26.49 9.33
CA VAL A 24 -30.75 26.18 9.14
C VAL A 24 -30.39 26.77 7.78
N GLU A 25 -29.87 28.00 7.78
CA GLU A 25 -29.44 28.69 6.57
C GLU A 25 -28.42 27.80 5.83
N ALA A 26 -28.71 27.55 4.55
CA ALA A 26 -27.76 26.91 3.64
C ALA A 26 -26.46 27.73 3.62
N LEU A 27 -25.31 27.06 3.44
CA LEU A 27 -24.03 27.74 3.28
C LEU A 27 -24.14 28.80 2.17
N GLU A 28 -23.73 30.04 2.47
CA GLU A 28 -23.65 31.11 1.47
C GLU A 28 -22.76 30.66 0.30
N GLY A 29 -23.29 30.77 -0.93
CA GLY A 29 -22.54 30.49 -2.17
C GLY A 29 -22.95 29.23 -2.95
N VAL A 30 -23.92 28.44 -2.49
CA VAL A 30 -24.43 27.29 -3.26
C VAL A 30 -25.50 27.75 -4.26
N ASP A 31 -25.30 27.51 -5.55
CA ASP A 31 -26.33 27.69 -6.57
C ASP A 31 -27.45 26.65 -6.35
N GLN A 32 -28.59 27.12 -5.83
CA GLN A 32 -29.72 26.27 -5.46
C GLN A 32 -30.31 25.52 -6.65
N ASP A 33 -30.31 26.11 -7.85
CA ASP A 33 -30.87 25.46 -9.04
C ASP A 33 -30.02 24.25 -9.47
N ILE A 34 -28.70 24.35 -9.33
CA ILE A 34 -27.76 23.25 -9.60
C ILE A 34 -27.85 22.16 -8.53
N ALA A 35 -27.98 22.55 -7.25
CA ALA A 35 -28.15 21.62 -6.14
C ALA A 35 -29.44 20.79 -6.29
N ILE A 36 -30.55 21.44 -6.63
CA ILE A 36 -31.83 20.78 -6.91
C ILE A 36 -31.70 19.81 -8.08
N ALA A 37 -31.09 20.23 -9.20
CA ALA A 37 -30.93 19.37 -10.37
C ALA A 37 -30.09 18.12 -10.09
N ARG A 38 -29.03 18.23 -9.28
CA ARG A 38 -28.18 17.09 -8.89
C ARG A 38 -28.91 16.14 -7.95
N ALA A 39 -29.64 16.68 -6.98
CA ALA A 39 -30.44 15.88 -6.07
C ALA A 39 -31.57 15.14 -6.80
N ASP A 40 -32.25 15.80 -7.74
CA ASP A 40 -33.29 15.19 -8.58
C ASP A 40 -32.73 14.03 -9.43
N ASP A 41 -31.61 14.23 -10.12
CA ASP A 41 -30.98 13.18 -10.93
C ASP A 41 -30.57 11.98 -10.07
N TRP A 42 -30.02 12.23 -8.89
CA TRP A 42 -29.60 11.19 -7.96
C TRP A 42 -30.78 10.41 -7.38
N LEU A 43 -31.86 11.10 -6.96
CA LEU A 43 -33.07 10.48 -6.42
C LEU A 43 -33.73 9.54 -7.44
N ARG A 44 -33.75 9.92 -8.72
CA ARG A 44 -34.36 9.10 -9.78
C ARG A 44 -33.53 7.89 -10.20
N LYS A 45 -32.20 8.02 -10.21
CA LYS A 45 -31.31 7.02 -10.84
C LYS A 45 -30.52 6.16 -9.87
N HIS A 46 -30.29 6.65 -8.65
CA HIS A 46 -29.29 6.06 -7.74
C HIS A 46 -29.76 5.88 -6.29
N ALA A 47 -30.84 6.54 -5.87
CA ALA A 47 -31.30 6.44 -4.50
C ALA A 47 -31.87 5.04 -4.18
N PRO A 48 -31.43 4.38 -3.09
CA PRO A 48 -32.01 3.11 -2.65
C PRO A 48 -33.47 3.29 -2.22
N LEU A 49 -34.32 2.32 -2.53
CA LEU A 49 -35.76 2.35 -2.20
C LEU A 49 -36.00 1.84 -0.77
N SER A 50 -36.96 2.46 -0.08
CA SER A 50 -37.39 2.01 1.24
C SER A 50 -38.43 0.90 1.12
N ILE A 51 -38.19 -0.24 1.78
CA ILE A 51 -39.11 -1.39 1.85
C ILE A 51 -39.40 -1.73 3.31
N GLU A 52 -40.67 -1.85 3.68
CA GLU A 52 -41.12 -2.22 5.02
C GLU A 52 -40.63 -3.63 5.39
N GLY A 53 -39.99 -3.76 6.56
CA GLY A 53 -39.36 -5.00 7.02
C GLY A 53 -37.89 -5.18 6.62
N ASP A 54 -37.34 -4.33 5.75
CA ASP A 54 -35.93 -4.34 5.32
C ASP A 54 -35.22 -3.02 5.62
N GLY A 55 -35.36 -2.52 6.86
CA GLY A 55 -34.65 -1.33 7.32
C GLY A 55 -35.08 -0.02 6.64
N GLY A 56 -36.35 0.12 6.26
CA GLY A 56 -36.92 1.29 5.58
C GLY A 56 -36.56 2.63 6.23
N ASP A 57 -36.75 2.78 7.55
CA ASP A 57 -36.43 4.01 8.30
C ASP A 57 -34.95 4.41 8.14
N ALA A 58 -34.03 3.44 8.16
CA ALA A 58 -32.59 3.69 8.00
C ALA A 58 -32.22 4.05 6.55
N THR A 59 -32.95 3.52 5.57
CA THR A 59 -32.77 3.88 4.17
C THR A 59 -33.29 5.28 3.89
N ALA A 60 -34.49 5.63 4.37
CA ALA A 60 -35.05 6.98 4.26
C ALA A 60 -34.14 8.03 4.92
N TYR A 61 -33.59 7.73 6.10
CA TYR A 61 -32.64 8.61 6.78
C TYR A 61 -31.37 8.87 5.96
N ARG A 62 -30.78 7.81 5.37
CA ARG A 62 -29.57 7.94 4.55
C ARG A 62 -29.82 8.71 3.26
N VAL A 63 -30.97 8.49 2.62
CA VAL A 63 -31.38 9.23 1.43
C VAL A 63 -31.54 10.71 1.76
N ALA A 64 -32.23 11.05 2.85
CA ALA A 64 -32.38 12.44 3.30
C ALA A 64 -31.03 13.11 3.62
N ALA A 65 -30.14 12.43 4.34
CA ALA A 65 -28.80 12.93 4.63
C ALA A 65 -27.99 13.20 3.35
N LYS A 66 -28.10 12.30 2.37
CA LYS A 66 -27.38 12.44 1.10
C LYS A 66 -27.92 13.57 0.22
N VAL A 67 -29.23 13.82 0.23
CA VAL A 67 -29.83 14.95 -0.48
C VAL A 67 -29.35 16.28 0.13
N MET A 68 -29.27 16.36 1.46
CA MET A 68 -28.73 17.54 2.16
C MET A 68 -27.22 17.75 1.96
N ASP A 69 -26.44 16.69 1.64
CA ASP A 69 -25.02 16.84 1.26
C ASP A 69 -24.84 17.68 -0.03
N PHE A 70 -25.87 17.76 -0.89
CA PHE A 70 -25.86 18.62 -2.08
C PHE A 70 -26.11 20.11 -1.77
N GLY A 71 -26.44 20.47 -0.52
CA GLY A 71 -26.65 21.85 -0.09
C GLY A 71 -28.12 22.28 0.05
N LEU A 72 -29.06 21.34 0.00
CA LEU A 72 -30.50 21.62 0.09
C LEU A 72 -30.96 21.78 1.54
N SER A 73 -31.98 22.62 1.74
CA SER A 73 -32.63 22.76 3.03
C SER A 73 -33.43 21.49 3.39
N PRO A 74 -33.76 21.27 4.68
CA PRO A 74 -34.63 20.16 5.07
C PRO A 74 -36.00 20.19 4.39
N ASP A 75 -36.56 21.37 4.14
CA ASP A 75 -37.86 21.54 3.48
C ASP A 75 -37.75 21.17 1.99
N ASP A 76 -36.74 21.66 1.26
CA ASP A 76 -36.52 21.30 -0.15
C ASP A 76 -36.19 19.81 -0.32
N THR A 77 -35.47 19.24 0.65
CA THR A 77 -35.17 17.81 0.69
C THR A 77 -36.43 16.98 0.82
N LEU A 78 -37.35 17.39 1.71
CA LEU A 78 -38.63 16.70 1.90
C LEU A 78 -39.48 16.77 0.63
N ASP A 79 -39.57 17.94 -0.01
CA ASP A 79 -40.35 18.14 -1.23
C ASP A 79 -39.82 17.28 -2.39
N LEU A 80 -38.49 17.22 -2.58
CA LEU A 80 -37.89 16.37 -3.63
C LEU A 80 -38.06 14.87 -3.35
N MET A 81 -37.95 14.45 -2.09
CA MET A 81 -38.17 13.06 -1.71
C MET A 81 -39.63 12.65 -1.91
N LEU A 82 -40.60 13.49 -1.54
CA LEU A 82 -42.02 13.25 -1.77
C LEU A 82 -42.34 13.23 -3.27
N GLY A 83 -41.77 14.15 -4.05
CA GLY A 83 -42.06 14.29 -5.48
C GLY A 83 -41.50 13.19 -6.38
N TRP A 84 -40.32 12.64 -6.07
CA TRP A 84 -39.61 11.75 -7.01
C TRP A 84 -39.24 10.37 -6.47
N TRP A 85 -39.13 10.22 -5.15
CA TRP A 85 -38.60 9.00 -4.52
C TRP A 85 -39.67 8.22 -3.74
N ASN A 86 -40.63 8.91 -3.10
CA ASN A 86 -41.61 8.31 -2.21
C ASN A 86 -42.56 7.34 -2.93
N ASP A 87 -43.00 7.68 -4.14
CA ASP A 87 -43.88 6.84 -4.96
C ASP A 87 -43.25 5.48 -5.33
N GLN A 88 -41.92 5.37 -5.25
CA GLN A 88 -41.18 4.13 -5.51
C GLN A 88 -40.94 3.28 -4.25
N CYS A 89 -41.26 3.79 -3.06
CA CYS A 89 -41.13 3.08 -1.79
C CYS A 89 -42.33 2.15 -1.53
N GLN A 90 -42.10 1.09 -0.73
CA GLN A 90 -43.12 0.08 -0.42
C GLN A 90 -43.26 -0.15 1.10
N PRO A 91 -44.34 0.31 1.73
CA PRO A 91 -45.35 1.23 1.21
C PRO A 91 -44.76 2.65 1.06
N PRO A 92 -45.41 3.54 0.28
CA PRO A 92 -45.10 4.96 0.29
C PRO A 92 -45.22 5.53 1.71
N TRP A 93 -44.33 6.44 2.06
CA TRP A 93 -44.34 7.13 3.35
C TRP A 93 -45.46 8.15 3.42
N GLU A 94 -46.07 8.29 4.59
CA GLU A 94 -46.92 9.44 4.88
C GLU A 94 -46.06 10.70 5.07
N ASP A 95 -46.53 11.82 4.54
CA ASP A 95 -45.82 13.12 4.52
C ASP A 95 -45.29 13.52 5.90
N GLU A 96 -46.11 13.39 6.95
CA GLU A 96 -45.71 13.71 8.33
C GLU A 96 -44.59 12.79 8.84
N ARG A 97 -44.64 11.50 8.50
CA ARG A 97 -43.64 10.52 8.95
C ARG A 97 -42.31 10.73 8.23
N LEU A 98 -42.34 10.99 6.92
CA LEU A 98 -41.14 11.30 6.16
C LEU A 98 -40.51 12.62 6.61
N GLY A 99 -41.33 13.62 6.91
CA GLY A 99 -40.89 14.90 7.50
C GLY A 99 -40.15 14.70 8.82
N VAL A 100 -40.60 13.81 9.69
CA VAL A 100 -39.86 13.48 10.94
C VAL A 100 -38.49 12.88 10.65
N ILE A 101 -38.37 12.01 9.63
CA ILE A 101 -37.10 11.37 9.27
C ILE A 101 -36.12 12.38 8.68
N VAL A 102 -36.58 13.26 7.79
CA VAL A 102 -35.76 14.33 7.20
C VAL A 102 -35.26 15.29 8.29
N ASN A 103 -36.13 15.66 9.24
CA ASN A 103 -35.74 16.48 10.38
C ASN A 103 -34.70 15.79 11.29
N ASN A 104 -34.88 14.49 11.56
CA ASN A 104 -33.88 13.72 12.31
C ASN A 104 -32.54 13.64 11.56
N ALA A 105 -32.57 13.52 10.23
CA ALA A 105 -31.36 13.55 9.40
C ALA A 105 -30.66 14.91 9.45
N ALA A 106 -31.41 16.01 9.48
CA ALA A 106 -30.86 17.34 9.66
C ALA A 106 -30.20 17.54 11.05
N GLN A 107 -30.77 16.93 12.09
CA GLN A 107 -30.33 17.09 13.48
C GLN A 107 -29.11 16.23 13.87
N TYR A 108 -29.02 14.99 13.37
CA TYR A 108 -28.03 14.00 13.83
C TYR A 108 -26.95 13.65 12.79
N ARG A 109 -26.87 14.39 11.67
CA ARG A 109 -25.86 14.19 10.63
C ARG A 109 -24.44 14.50 11.11
N HIS A 110 -23.49 13.70 10.64
CA HIS A 110 -22.06 13.82 10.97
C HIS A 110 -21.27 14.79 10.05
N SER A 111 -21.86 15.22 8.92
CA SER A 111 -21.22 16.10 7.92
C SER A 111 -21.94 17.45 7.79
N PRO A 112 -21.25 18.58 7.50
CA PRO A 112 -21.85 19.87 7.12
C PRO A 112 -22.81 19.76 5.90
N ILE A 113 -23.91 20.54 5.84
CA ILE A 113 -24.81 20.64 4.67
C ILE A 113 -23.96 21.21 3.54
N GLY A 114 -24.09 20.68 2.32
CA GLY A 114 -23.27 21.13 1.19
C GLY A 114 -21.85 20.56 1.14
N SER A 115 -21.52 19.55 1.96
CA SER A 115 -20.20 18.87 1.93
C SER A 115 -19.83 18.22 0.58
N SER A 116 -20.81 18.06 -0.33
CA SER A 116 -20.61 17.58 -1.69
C SER A 116 -20.90 18.65 -2.76
N SER A 117 -21.05 19.93 -2.38
CA SER A 117 -21.15 21.03 -3.33
C SER A 117 -19.76 21.39 -3.88
N ALA A 118 -19.65 21.45 -5.21
CA ALA A 118 -18.41 21.82 -5.91
C ALA A 118 -18.05 23.30 -5.74
N ASP A 119 -18.98 24.12 -5.28
CA ASP A 119 -18.81 25.57 -5.16
C ASP A 119 -18.14 25.99 -3.83
N VAL A 120 -17.97 25.05 -2.89
CA VAL A 120 -17.20 25.27 -1.64
C VAL A 120 -15.68 25.15 -1.88
N GLU A 121 -15.25 24.67 -3.06
CA GLU A 121 -13.82 24.55 -3.44
C GLU A 121 -13.28 25.75 -4.24
N PHE A 122 -14.11 26.73 -4.62
CA PHE A 122 -13.67 27.87 -5.43
C PHE A 122 -14.22 29.19 -4.88
N ASP A 123 -13.39 29.90 -4.12
CA ASP A 123 -13.64 31.33 -3.89
C ASP A 123 -13.57 32.08 -5.23
N HIS A 124 -14.55 32.95 -5.47
CA HIS A 124 -14.51 33.88 -6.59
C HIS A 124 -13.30 34.81 -6.47
N VAL A 125 -12.28 34.57 -7.31
CA VAL A 125 -11.17 35.51 -7.48
C VAL A 125 -11.66 36.70 -8.30
N GLU A 126 -11.90 37.83 -7.65
CA GLU A 126 -11.94 39.11 -8.35
C GLU A 126 -10.56 39.37 -8.95
N LEU A 127 -10.48 39.35 -10.27
CA LEU A 127 -9.29 39.75 -11.02
C LEU A 127 -9.03 41.25 -10.82
N ALA A 128 -8.31 41.58 -9.76
CA ALA A 128 -7.76 42.91 -9.58
C ALA A 128 -6.72 43.16 -10.68
N THR A 129 -7.07 44.03 -11.61
CA THR A 129 -6.16 44.56 -12.62
C THR A 129 -4.93 45.15 -11.93
N THR A 130 -3.76 44.59 -12.26
CA THR A 130 -2.44 45.03 -11.81
C THR A 130 -2.26 46.53 -11.94
N SER A 131 -2.04 47.19 -10.80
CA SER A 131 -1.27 48.42 -10.73
C SER A 131 -0.11 48.22 -9.74
N GLU A 132 0.98 48.90 -10.05
CA GLU A 132 2.35 48.60 -9.68
C GLU A 132 2.66 48.71 -8.18
N SER A 133 3.59 47.84 -7.74
CA SER A 133 4.58 47.98 -6.66
C SER A 133 4.15 48.59 -5.32
N GLU A 134 4.36 47.83 -4.23
CA GLU A 134 5.23 48.27 -3.13
C GLU A 134 5.68 47.08 -2.27
N ALA A 135 6.94 47.12 -1.84
CA ALA A 135 7.61 46.09 -1.07
C ALA A 135 7.15 46.10 0.39
N VAL A 136 6.88 44.91 0.95
CA VAL A 136 6.73 44.72 2.40
C VAL A 136 7.76 43.70 2.86
N GLN A 137 8.68 44.16 3.71
CA GLN A 137 9.60 43.35 4.49
C GLN A 137 8.79 42.54 5.51
N ASN A 138 9.10 41.25 5.68
CA ASN A 138 8.70 40.50 6.86
C ASN A 138 9.93 39.78 7.43
N ASP A 139 10.17 40.06 8.71
CA ASP A 139 11.20 39.48 9.57
C ASP A 139 11.01 37.98 9.80
N ASP A 140 12.13 37.31 10.06
CA ASP A 140 12.30 35.92 10.50
C ASP A 140 11.48 35.58 11.77
N ASP A 141 10.73 34.47 11.76
CA ASP A 141 11.03 33.23 12.53
C ASP A 141 9.81 32.27 12.50
N MET A 142 10.06 30.97 12.23
CA MET A 142 9.15 29.81 12.12
C MET A 142 8.46 29.51 10.74
N PRO A 143 8.74 28.35 10.10
CA PRO A 143 8.00 27.92 8.92
C PRO A 143 6.65 27.31 9.32
N VAL A 144 5.58 28.07 9.11
CA VAL A 144 4.20 27.57 9.11
C VAL A 144 3.99 26.78 7.82
N THR A 145 4.15 25.46 7.87
CA THR A 145 3.77 24.56 6.76
C THR A 145 2.25 24.38 6.75
N SER A 146 1.55 25.23 5.99
CA SER A 146 0.17 24.99 5.57
C SER A 146 -0.08 25.55 4.17
N GLY A 147 -0.10 24.68 3.16
CA GLY A 147 -1.08 24.71 2.07
C GLY A 147 -1.14 25.90 1.10
N ASN A 148 -0.14 26.75 0.99
CA ASN A 148 -0.16 27.86 0.02
C ASN A 148 1.16 28.09 -0.74
N ASN A 149 2.03 27.08 -0.82
CA ASN A 149 3.13 27.14 -1.79
C ASN A 149 2.51 27.05 -3.19
N PRO A 150 2.76 28.02 -4.09
CA PRO A 150 2.28 27.93 -5.46
C PRO A 150 2.78 26.63 -6.08
N PHE A 151 1.93 25.95 -6.85
CA PHE A 151 2.36 24.79 -7.62
C PHE A 151 3.51 25.20 -8.53
N GLU A 152 4.67 24.59 -8.33
CA GLU A 152 5.78 24.74 -9.26
C GLU A 152 5.39 24.08 -10.58
N TYR A 153 5.43 24.84 -11.67
CA TYR A 153 5.23 24.31 -13.01
C TYR A 153 6.55 24.34 -13.76
N GLN A 154 6.74 23.36 -14.65
CA GLN A 154 7.84 23.34 -15.60
C GLN A 154 7.24 23.12 -16.99
N SER A 155 7.74 23.85 -17.97
CA SER A 155 7.41 23.59 -19.36
C SER A 155 7.98 22.23 -19.79
N ALA A 156 7.38 21.62 -20.82
CA ALA A 156 7.89 20.36 -21.37
C ALA A 156 9.35 20.46 -21.86
N ALA A 157 9.77 21.65 -22.30
CA ALA A 157 11.15 21.91 -22.72
C ALA A 157 12.12 21.91 -21.54
N GLU A 158 11.75 22.54 -20.41
CA GLU A 158 12.54 22.53 -19.18
C GLU A 158 12.67 21.11 -18.61
N ALA A 159 11.55 20.39 -18.50
CA ALA A 159 11.55 19.00 -18.06
C ALA A 159 12.41 18.10 -18.96
N SER A 160 12.31 18.26 -20.29
CA SER A 160 13.14 17.51 -21.25
C SER A 160 14.63 17.84 -21.14
N ALA A 161 14.99 19.11 -20.89
CA ALA A 161 16.37 19.52 -20.72
C ALA A 161 16.99 18.94 -19.44
N MET A 162 16.18 18.75 -18.41
CA MET A 162 16.59 18.22 -17.10
C MET A 162 16.57 16.69 -17.05
N ALA A 163 15.92 16.00 -17.98
CA ALA A 163 15.72 14.54 -17.98
C ALA A 163 17.03 13.73 -17.87
N LEU A 164 18.15 14.25 -18.40
CA LEU A 164 19.45 13.59 -18.36
C LEU A 164 20.31 13.96 -17.13
N THR A 165 19.94 15.02 -16.41
CA THR A 165 20.70 15.56 -15.27
C THR A 165 19.98 15.40 -13.93
N GLN A 166 18.65 15.27 -13.93
CA GLN A 166 17.80 14.98 -12.78
C GLN A 166 17.28 13.53 -12.82
N SER A 167 18.16 12.56 -13.03
CA SER A 167 17.81 11.17 -12.73
C SER A 167 17.65 10.99 -11.22
N ALA A 168 16.74 10.12 -10.79
CA ALA A 168 16.60 9.75 -9.38
C ALA A 168 17.97 9.40 -8.78
N LYS A 169 18.29 9.97 -7.60
CA LYS A 169 19.58 9.72 -6.94
C LYS A 169 19.56 8.32 -6.36
N PRO A 170 20.41 7.38 -6.81
CA PRO A 170 20.36 6.02 -6.33
C PRO A 170 20.85 5.94 -4.88
N LEU A 171 20.05 5.33 -4.00
CA LEU A 171 20.46 4.98 -2.65
C LEU A 171 21.19 3.63 -2.65
N ILE A 172 20.59 2.63 -3.31
CA ILE A 172 21.24 1.36 -3.66
C ILE A 172 21.06 1.19 -5.16
N ARG A 173 22.18 1.20 -5.90
CA ARG A 173 22.14 1.26 -7.36
C ARG A 173 21.31 0.12 -7.96
N GLY A 174 20.30 0.49 -8.74
CA GLY A 174 19.38 -0.44 -9.42
C GLY A 174 18.44 -1.20 -8.47
N LEU A 175 18.22 -0.69 -7.26
CA LEU A 175 17.26 -1.25 -6.31
C LEU A 175 16.42 -0.19 -5.60
N LEU A 176 17.04 0.77 -4.91
CA LEU A 176 16.37 1.81 -4.13
C LEU A 176 16.89 3.19 -4.51
N ASP A 177 15.99 4.16 -4.62
CA ASP A 177 16.31 5.57 -4.90
C ASP A 177 16.02 6.46 -3.68
N GLN A 178 16.81 7.52 -3.54
CA GLN A 178 16.64 8.51 -2.48
C GLN A 178 15.30 9.25 -2.67
N GLY A 179 14.58 9.46 -1.56
CA GLY A 179 13.27 10.12 -1.59
C GLY A 179 12.13 9.27 -2.17
N ALA A 180 12.38 8.01 -2.53
CA ALA A 180 11.35 7.07 -2.99
C ALA A 180 10.72 6.28 -1.83
N MET A 181 9.65 5.54 -2.10
CA MET A 181 8.99 4.65 -1.15
C MET A 181 9.07 3.18 -1.61
N SER A 182 9.39 2.27 -0.68
CA SER A 182 9.38 0.84 -0.93
C SER A 182 8.60 0.06 0.12
N ILE A 183 8.10 -1.11 -0.27
CA ILE A 183 7.59 -2.13 0.66
C ILE A 183 8.47 -3.36 0.58
N LEU A 184 8.87 -3.89 1.74
CA LEU A 184 9.50 -5.18 1.88
C LEU A 184 8.57 -6.12 2.64
N PHE A 185 8.11 -7.20 2.02
CA PHE A 185 7.16 -8.11 2.64
C PHE A 185 7.61 -9.57 2.60
N ALA A 186 7.25 -10.33 3.64
CA ALA A 186 7.58 -11.75 3.75
C ALA A 186 6.67 -12.46 4.77
N PRO A 187 6.53 -13.79 4.70
CA PRO A 187 5.92 -14.57 5.78
C PRO A 187 6.66 -14.36 7.12
N PRO A 188 6.01 -14.52 8.28
CA PRO A 188 6.68 -14.51 9.58
C PRO A 188 7.84 -15.53 9.61
N GLY A 189 8.97 -15.15 10.21
CA GLY A 189 10.13 -16.04 10.35
C GLY A 189 11.09 -16.10 9.14
N THR A 190 10.76 -15.53 7.98
CA THR A 190 11.61 -15.60 6.77
C THR A 190 12.83 -14.66 6.78
N GLY A 191 13.05 -13.94 7.87
CA GLY A 191 14.26 -13.13 8.06
C GLY A 191 14.24 -11.69 7.51
N LYS A 192 13.06 -11.16 7.18
CA LYS A 192 12.87 -9.76 6.74
C LYS A 192 13.57 -8.72 7.62
N THR A 193 13.40 -8.74 8.95
CA THR A 193 14.12 -7.78 9.80
C THR A 193 15.65 -7.96 9.75
N PHE A 194 16.17 -9.18 9.55
CA PHE A 194 17.61 -9.38 9.41
C PHE A 194 18.12 -8.78 8.09
N VAL A 195 17.40 -9.00 6.98
CA VAL A 195 17.70 -8.37 5.68
C VAL A 195 17.60 -6.84 5.77
N THR A 196 16.59 -6.32 6.45
CA THR A 196 16.47 -4.88 6.72
C THR A 196 17.68 -4.35 7.48
N ILE A 197 18.04 -4.96 8.61
CA ILE A 197 19.20 -4.50 9.41
C ILE A 197 20.50 -4.58 8.59
N ASP A 198 20.68 -5.64 7.79
CA ASP A 198 21.82 -5.77 6.89
C ASP A 198 21.90 -4.60 5.90
N LEU A 199 20.79 -4.32 5.22
CA LEU A 199 20.68 -3.24 4.25
C LEU A 199 20.96 -1.88 4.90
N LEU A 200 20.38 -1.61 6.07
CA LEU A 200 20.60 -0.37 6.82
C LEU A 200 22.06 -0.23 7.27
N TYR A 201 22.69 -1.31 7.73
CA TYR A 201 24.09 -1.31 8.13
C TYR A 201 24.99 -0.94 6.95
N HIS A 202 24.76 -1.51 5.76
CA HIS A 202 25.56 -1.20 4.57
C HIS A 202 25.37 0.24 4.11
N ILE A 203 24.16 0.81 4.21
CA ILE A 203 23.90 2.24 3.96
C ILE A 203 24.65 3.12 4.95
N ALA A 204 24.53 2.85 6.26
CA ALA A 204 25.22 3.62 7.28
C ALA A 204 26.75 3.55 7.14
N ALA A 205 27.28 2.38 6.81
CA ALA A 205 28.71 2.15 6.62
C ALA A 205 29.23 2.65 5.26
N GLY A 206 28.36 2.94 4.29
CA GLY A 206 28.75 3.26 2.91
C GLY A 206 29.43 2.09 2.20
N LYS A 207 29.08 0.84 2.56
CA LYS A 207 29.65 -0.38 1.97
C LYS A 207 28.73 -0.90 0.88
N GLU A 208 29.31 -1.58 -0.12
CA GLU A 208 28.52 -2.22 -1.16
C GLU A 208 27.56 -3.26 -0.57
N TRP A 209 26.33 -3.29 -1.07
CA TRP A 209 25.31 -4.25 -0.63
C TRP A 209 24.91 -5.14 -1.80
N ALA A 210 25.04 -6.47 -1.64
CA ALA A 210 24.79 -7.43 -2.73
C ALA A 210 25.55 -7.10 -4.03
N GLY A 211 26.80 -6.60 -3.92
CA GLY A 211 27.61 -6.17 -5.06
C GLY A 211 27.14 -4.87 -5.74
N ARG A 212 26.25 -4.12 -5.09
CA ARG A 212 25.72 -2.83 -5.59
C ARG A 212 26.37 -1.69 -4.84
N LYS A 213 26.68 -0.63 -5.57
CA LYS A 213 27.13 0.64 -4.97
C LYS A 213 26.01 1.24 -4.12
N VAL A 214 26.38 1.70 -2.94
CA VAL A 214 25.48 2.28 -1.94
C VAL A 214 25.92 3.71 -1.66
N THR A 215 24.95 4.61 -1.56
CA THR A 215 25.16 5.99 -1.11
C THR A 215 25.12 6.00 0.41
N LYS A 216 26.22 6.45 1.05
CA LYS A 216 26.31 6.56 2.51
C LYS A 216 25.36 7.63 3.04
N GLY A 217 24.73 7.36 4.17
CA GLY A 217 24.06 8.38 4.97
C GLY A 217 23.38 7.79 6.20
N LEU A 218 22.63 8.62 6.94
CA LEU A 218 21.96 8.19 8.15
C LEU A 218 20.85 7.18 7.82
N ALA A 219 20.95 6.00 8.43
CA ALA A 219 19.99 4.91 8.30
C ALA A 219 19.21 4.75 9.59
N VAL A 220 17.89 4.87 9.52
CA VAL A 220 16.99 4.83 10.69
C VAL A 220 16.11 3.60 10.62
N HIS A 221 16.02 2.86 11.72
CA HIS A 221 15.12 1.73 11.90
C HIS A 221 14.10 2.06 13.00
N LEU A 222 12.84 2.26 12.60
CA LEU A 222 11.71 2.36 13.51
C LEU A 222 11.14 0.95 13.76
N ALA A 223 11.55 0.33 14.86
CA ALA A 223 11.04 -0.97 15.32
C ALA A 223 9.76 -0.77 16.14
N ALA A 224 8.63 -0.58 15.44
CA ALA A 224 7.30 -0.34 15.99
C ALA A 224 6.67 -1.58 16.68
N GLU A 225 7.16 -2.80 16.40
CA GLU A 225 6.75 -4.01 17.13
C GLU A 225 7.14 -3.98 18.62
N GLY A 226 8.12 -3.14 18.99
CA GLY A 226 8.64 -3.03 20.35
C GLY A 226 9.46 -4.25 20.81
N GLY A 227 10.19 -4.09 21.92
CA GLY A 227 10.83 -5.20 22.65
C GLY A 227 12.34 -5.35 22.50
N GLY A 228 12.94 -6.14 23.39
CA GLY A 228 14.39 -6.38 23.45
C GLY A 228 14.96 -7.25 22.33
N GLY A 229 14.12 -7.93 21.55
CA GLY A 229 14.55 -8.84 20.48
C GLY A 229 15.34 -8.16 19.37
N VAL A 230 14.95 -6.96 18.96
CA VAL A 230 15.67 -6.20 17.92
C VAL A 230 17.06 -5.79 18.40
N ARG A 231 17.23 -5.42 19.67
CA ARG A 231 18.55 -5.05 20.24
C ARG A 231 19.53 -6.22 20.20
N LYS A 232 19.07 -7.45 20.42
CA LYS A 232 19.91 -8.66 20.25
C LYS A 232 20.39 -8.83 18.80
N ARG A 233 19.55 -8.49 17.81
CA ARG A 233 19.94 -8.51 16.39
C ARG A 233 21.03 -7.47 16.11
N TYR A 234 20.86 -6.24 16.58
CA TYR A 234 21.93 -5.21 16.48
C TYR A 234 23.22 -5.64 17.18
N LYS A 235 23.13 -6.32 18.32
CA LYS A 235 24.31 -6.86 18.99
C LYS A 235 25.02 -7.94 18.16
N ALA A 236 24.28 -8.77 17.43
CA ALA A 236 24.86 -9.75 16.51
C ALA A 236 25.64 -9.08 15.36
N TYR A 237 25.08 -7.99 14.82
CA TYR A 237 25.77 -7.17 13.81
C TYR A 237 27.01 -6.49 14.36
N ASP A 238 26.93 -5.93 15.57
CA ASP A 238 28.08 -5.34 16.27
C ASP A 238 29.20 -6.37 16.49
N VAL A 239 28.88 -7.56 17.00
CA VAL A 239 29.88 -8.64 17.20
C VAL A 239 30.52 -9.08 15.88
N THR A 240 29.77 -9.08 14.78
CA THR A 240 30.24 -9.64 13.51
C THR A 240 30.97 -8.63 12.63
N TYR A 241 30.46 -7.40 12.55
CA TYR A 241 30.95 -6.37 11.64
C TYR A 241 31.56 -5.17 12.36
N GLY A 242 31.32 -5.02 13.66
CA GLY A 242 31.62 -3.82 14.43
C GLY A 242 30.60 -2.71 14.17
N CYS A 243 30.06 -2.16 15.25
CA CYS A 243 29.30 -0.90 15.23
C CYS A 243 30.11 0.18 15.93
N ALA A 244 30.90 0.93 15.17
CA ALA A 244 31.63 2.09 15.69
C ALA A 244 30.64 3.17 16.20
N GLU A 245 31.06 3.97 17.17
CA GLU A 245 30.20 5.01 17.77
C GLU A 245 29.74 6.07 16.76
N ASP A 246 30.51 6.27 15.70
CA ASP A 246 30.25 7.20 14.60
C ASP A 246 29.47 6.58 13.44
N LEU A 247 29.10 5.29 13.52
CA LEU A 247 28.25 4.66 12.50
C LEU A 247 26.85 5.30 12.55
N PRO A 248 26.38 5.95 11.46
CA PRO A 248 25.10 6.67 11.45
C PRO A 248 23.93 5.69 11.23
N LEU A 249 23.77 4.74 12.16
CA LEU A 249 22.73 3.72 12.18
C LEU A 249 21.93 3.84 13.48
N VAL A 250 20.68 4.25 13.37
CA VAL A 250 19.83 4.57 14.53
C VAL A 250 18.68 3.60 14.66
N LEU A 251 18.47 3.08 15.87
CA LEU A 251 17.32 2.28 16.23
C LEU A 251 16.37 3.10 17.10
N ILE A 252 15.14 3.28 16.62
CA ILE A 252 14.02 3.85 17.36
C ILE A 252 13.08 2.69 17.73
N SER A 253 12.96 2.36 19.01
CA SER A 253 12.14 1.25 19.50
C SER A 253 10.94 1.74 20.29
N VAL A 254 10.01 2.43 19.62
CA VAL A 254 8.76 2.92 20.20
C VAL A 254 7.59 2.56 19.28
N SER A 255 6.41 2.38 19.86
CA SER A 255 5.17 2.35 19.07
C SER A 255 4.91 3.75 18.51
N ALA A 256 4.50 3.82 17.25
CA ALA A 256 4.11 5.05 16.59
C ALA A 256 2.77 4.85 15.87
N ASP A 257 1.90 5.85 15.92
CA ASP A 257 0.69 5.94 15.12
C ASP A 257 0.95 6.85 13.92
N LEU A 258 1.12 6.25 12.75
CA LEU A 258 1.34 6.99 11.50
C LEU A 258 0.05 7.10 10.67
N ARG A 259 -1.11 6.76 11.24
CA ARG A 259 -2.40 6.77 10.55
C ARG A 259 -3.33 7.86 11.08
N SER A 260 -3.63 7.85 12.38
CA SER A 260 -4.79 8.58 12.92
C SER A 260 -4.56 10.09 13.03
N ASN A 261 -3.33 10.50 13.32
CA ASN A 261 -2.97 11.91 13.51
C ASN A 261 -1.49 12.15 13.18
N LYS A 262 -1.12 13.43 13.09
CA LYS A 262 0.24 13.86 12.70
C LYS A 262 1.21 14.04 13.87
N VAL A 263 0.80 13.79 15.12
CA VAL A 263 1.65 14.04 16.30
C VAL A 263 2.88 13.15 16.26
N ASP A 264 2.69 11.86 16.03
CA ASP A 264 3.79 10.90 15.96
C ASP A 264 4.66 11.08 14.71
N CYS A 265 4.08 11.53 13.59
CA CYS A 265 4.84 11.92 12.40
C CYS A 265 5.79 13.08 12.72
N LYS A 266 5.31 14.15 13.36
CA LYS A 266 6.13 15.30 13.78
C LYS A 266 7.21 14.89 14.77
N ARG A 267 6.87 14.06 15.77
CA ARG A 267 7.82 13.54 16.75
C ARG A 267 8.91 12.68 16.09
N LEU A 268 8.55 11.86 15.11
CA LEU A 268 9.48 11.04 14.34
C LEU A 268 10.44 11.92 13.52
N ILE A 269 9.92 12.91 12.78
CA ILE A 269 10.74 13.86 12.03
C ILE A 269 11.73 14.56 12.96
N ALA A 270 11.26 15.13 14.08
CA ALA A 270 12.13 15.82 15.04
C ALA A 270 13.22 14.90 15.62
N THR A 271 12.87 13.65 15.93
CA THR A 271 13.84 12.65 16.43
C THR A 271 14.91 12.34 15.38
N ILE A 272 14.51 12.22 14.11
CA ILE A 272 15.44 11.95 13.00
C ILE A 272 16.33 13.17 12.73
N ARG A 273 15.78 14.39 12.73
CA ARG A 273 16.59 15.62 12.58
C ARG A 273 17.66 15.76 13.67
N ALA A 274 17.32 15.44 14.92
CA ALA A 274 18.31 15.41 16.01
C ALA A 274 19.40 14.34 15.79
N ALA A 275 19.06 13.20 15.18
CA ALA A 275 20.04 12.20 14.79
C ALA A 275 20.92 12.67 13.62
N GLU A 276 20.37 13.36 12.63
CA GLU A 276 21.15 13.95 11.54
C GLU A 276 22.20 14.93 12.07
N GLU A 277 21.82 15.79 13.03
CA GLU A 277 22.74 16.72 13.68
C GLU A 277 23.82 16.00 14.48
N ARG A 278 23.44 14.96 15.25
CA ARG A 278 24.40 14.16 16.04
C ARG A 278 25.47 13.49 15.16
N PHE A 279 25.08 12.98 14.00
CA PHE A 279 25.96 12.20 13.12
C PHE A 279 26.54 13.01 11.96
N ASP A 280 26.17 14.29 11.82
CA ASP A 280 26.50 15.15 10.69
C ASP A 280 26.25 14.47 9.33
N GLN A 281 25.08 13.85 9.21
CA GLN A 281 24.66 13.07 8.04
C GLN A 281 23.15 13.18 7.81
N PRO A 282 22.68 13.51 6.59
CA PRO A 282 21.25 13.52 6.29
C PRO A 282 20.67 12.09 6.30
N CYS A 283 19.40 11.99 6.70
CA CYS A 283 18.63 10.77 6.66
C CYS A 283 18.50 10.31 5.20
N SER A 284 19.10 9.16 4.90
CA SER A 284 19.04 8.55 3.57
C SER A 284 17.95 7.50 3.49
N ILE A 285 17.65 6.83 4.62
CA ILE A 285 16.60 5.82 4.69
C ILE A 285 15.96 5.74 6.07
N LEU A 286 14.63 5.58 6.08
CA LEU A 286 13.83 5.23 7.23
C LEU A 286 13.10 3.90 6.96
N ALA A 287 13.49 2.84 7.66
CA ALA A 287 12.80 1.56 7.65
C ALA A 287 11.79 1.46 8.80
N ILE A 288 10.54 1.17 8.50
CA ILE A 288 9.43 1.09 9.46
C ILE A 288 9.00 -0.38 9.61
N ASP A 289 9.36 -0.99 10.75
CA ASP A 289 9.14 -2.40 11.07
C ASP A 289 8.10 -2.55 12.20
N THR A 290 6.82 -2.84 11.95
CA THR A 290 6.15 -3.15 10.67
C THR A 290 5.02 -2.17 10.36
N LEU A 291 4.57 -2.14 9.09
CA LEU A 291 3.42 -1.41 8.59
C LEU A 291 2.16 -1.65 9.46
N SER A 292 1.89 -2.89 9.81
CA SER A 292 0.70 -3.27 10.59
C SER A 292 0.70 -2.69 12.00
N ARG A 293 1.89 -2.43 12.57
CA ARG A 293 2.03 -1.79 13.88
C ARG A 293 1.78 -0.29 13.81
N VAL A 294 2.27 0.37 12.76
CA VAL A 294 2.10 1.82 12.60
C VAL A 294 0.73 2.24 12.09
N LEU A 295 -0.08 1.29 11.61
CA LEU A 295 -1.53 1.48 11.37
C LEU A 295 -2.32 1.76 12.66
N ALA A 296 -1.76 1.45 13.84
CA ALA A 296 -2.32 1.78 15.15
C ALA A 296 -3.81 1.42 15.32
N GLY A 297 -4.16 0.16 15.02
CA GLY A 297 -5.52 -0.36 15.13
C GLY A 297 -6.43 -0.04 13.94
N GLY A 298 -5.91 0.56 12.87
CA GLY A 298 -6.61 0.70 11.59
C GLY A 298 -6.81 -0.64 10.87
N ASP A 299 -7.81 -0.70 10.00
CA ASP A 299 -8.03 -1.84 9.11
C ASP A 299 -7.06 -1.78 7.93
N GLU A 300 -6.10 -2.69 7.93
CA GLU A 300 -5.09 -2.84 6.88
C GLU A 300 -5.68 -3.08 5.48
N ASN A 301 -6.94 -3.54 5.39
CA ASN A 301 -7.65 -3.75 4.12
C ASN A 301 -8.47 -2.53 3.68
N SER A 302 -8.65 -1.53 4.54
CA SER A 302 -9.41 -0.32 4.25
C SER A 302 -8.59 0.64 3.41
N SER A 303 -9.17 1.09 2.30
CA SER A 303 -8.57 2.14 1.47
C SER A 303 -8.44 3.48 2.21
N VAL A 304 -9.32 3.73 3.18
CA VAL A 304 -9.31 4.96 3.99
C VAL A 304 -8.12 4.94 4.94
N ASP A 305 -7.93 3.83 5.67
CA ASP A 305 -6.85 3.69 6.64
C ASP A 305 -5.49 3.56 5.96
N GLY A 306 -5.42 2.76 4.89
CA GLY A 306 -4.21 2.63 4.07
C GLY A 306 -3.84 3.94 3.39
N GLY A 307 -4.81 4.67 2.84
CA GLY A 307 -4.59 5.99 2.22
C GLY A 307 -4.10 7.05 3.22
N ALA A 308 -4.67 7.07 4.43
CA ALA A 308 -4.22 7.97 5.49
C ALA A 308 -2.78 7.67 5.92
N LEU A 309 -2.43 6.39 6.07
CA LEU A 309 -1.06 5.97 6.37
C LEU A 309 -0.09 6.41 5.27
N VAL A 310 -0.40 6.11 3.99
CA VAL A 310 0.45 6.48 2.86
C VAL A 310 0.68 7.98 2.81
N LYS A 311 -0.39 8.79 2.95
CA LYS A 311 -0.30 10.25 2.95
C LYS A 311 0.62 10.77 4.06
N ASN A 312 0.45 10.29 5.29
CA ASN A 312 1.28 10.72 6.42
C ASN A 312 2.74 10.28 6.25
N VAL A 313 2.96 9.08 5.71
CA VAL A 313 4.32 8.58 5.41
C VAL A 313 4.96 9.40 4.29
N ASP A 314 4.22 9.81 3.26
CA ASP A 314 4.71 10.71 2.22
C ASP A 314 5.11 12.08 2.78
N GLU A 315 4.34 12.64 3.70
CA GLU A 315 4.73 13.89 4.38
C GLU A 315 6.05 13.74 5.15
N VAL A 316 6.27 12.59 5.81
CA VAL A 316 7.55 12.28 6.48
C VAL A 316 8.68 12.11 5.45
N ARG A 317 8.40 11.45 4.31
CA ARG A 317 9.35 11.23 3.22
C ARG A 317 9.83 12.55 2.64
N GLU A 318 8.90 13.45 2.32
CA GLU A 318 9.18 14.78 1.77
C GLU A 318 9.90 15.66 2.79
N ALA A 319 9.44 15.65 4.05
CA ALA A 319 10.06 16.44 5.11
C ALA A 319 11.51 16.03 5.38
N LEU A 320 11.90 14.77 5.14
CA LEU A 320 13.26 14.27 5.37
C LEU A 320 14.10 14.20 4.08
N GLY A 321 13.47 14.13 2.91
CA GLY A 321 14.16 13.79 1.65
C GLY A 321 14.75 12.37 1.64
N ALA A 322 14.27 11.50 2.52
CA ALA A 322 14.80 10.16 2.76
C ALA A 322 13.99 9.10 1.99
N HIS A 323 14.61 7.97 1.67
CA HIS A 323 13.87 6.79 1.24
C HIS A 323 13.05 6.23 2.40
N ILE A 324 11.78 5.87 2.20
CA ILE A 324 11.00 5.15 3.23
C ILE A 324 10.75 3.71 2.81
N MET A 325 11.16 2.77 3.66
CA MET A 325 10.89 1.35 3.49
C MET A 325 9.88 0.86 4.52
N LEU A 326 8.70 0.44 4.08
CA LEU A 326 7.66 -0.14 4.93
C LEU A 326 7.84 -1.67 4.97
N ILE A 327 8.04 -2.23 6.16
CA ILE A 327 8.19 -3.68 6.31
C ILE A 327 6.85 -4.30 6.64
N HIS A 328 6.49 -5.34 5.90
CA HIS A 328 5.16 -5.88 5.94
C HIS A 328 5.13 -7.42 5.94
N HIS A 329 3.95 -7.99 6.18
CA HIS A 329 3.70 -9.42 6.18
C HIS A 329 2.98 -9.82 4.89
N THR A 330 3.25 -11.02 4.36
CA THR A 330 2.51 -11.58 3.22
C THR A 330 1.06 -11.88 3.56
N GLY A 331 0.16 -11.74 2.57
CA GLY A 331 -1.26 -12.10 2.60
C GLY A 331 -1.59 -13.47 3.21
N LYS A 332 -2.87 -13.74 3.49
CA LYS A 332 -3.36 -15.14 3.62
C LYS A 332 -3.24 -15.89 2.29
N ASP A 333 -3.21 -15.17 1.18
CA ASP A 333 -2.98 -15.70 -0.16
C ASP A 333 -1.67 -15.12 -0.70
N ALA A 334 -0.62 -15.94 -0.72
CA ALA A 334 0.71 -15.55 -1.20
C ALA A 334 0.71 -15.14 -2.69
N SER A 335 -0.27 -15.61 -3.48
CA SER A 335 -0.40 -15.23 -4.89
C SER A 335 -0.86 -13.78 -5.12
N ARG A 336 -1.32 -13.10 -4.06
CA ARG A 336 -1.83 -11.72 -4.11
C ARG A 336 -0.84 -10.67 -3.58
N GLY A 337 0.36 -11.06 -3.13
CA GLY A 337 1.41 -10.16 -2.64
C GLY A 337 1.35 -9.87 -1.13
N GLY A 338 1.74 -8.65 -0.74
CA GLY A 338 1.65 -8.15 0.64
C GLY A 338 0.22 -8.20 1.19
N ARG A 339 0.05 -8.25 2.53
CA ARG A 339 -1.28 -8.07 3.16
C ARG A 339 -1.83 -6.68 2.87
N GLY A 340 -3.15 -6.53 3.03
CA GLY A 340 -3.80 -5.24 3.05
C GLY A 340 -4.34 -4.73 1.72
N TRP A 341 -4.66 -3.44 1.72
CA TRP A 341 -5.28 -2.72 0.61
C TRP A 341 -4.39 -2.74 -0.63
N SER A 342 -4.95 -3.11 -1.77
CA SER A 342 -4.24 -3.19 -3.06
C SER A 342 -3.59 -1.86 -3.49
N GLY A 343 -4.03 -0.73 -2.93
CA GLY A 343 -3.45 0.58 -3.18
C GLY A 343 -2.04 0.77 -2.62
N PHE A 344 -1.59 -0.03 -1.63
CA PHE A 344 -0.20 0.02 -1.16
C PHE A 344 0.79 -0.28 -2.29
N LYS A 345 0.49 -1.28 -3.12
CA LYS A 345 1.28 -1.60 -4.31
C LYS A 345 1.27 -0.46 -5.31
N GLY A 346 0.20 0.33 -5.39
CA GLY A 346 0.11 1.52 -6.24
C GLY A 346 0.96 2.68 -5.72
N ALA A 347 0.99 2.87 -4.41
CA ALA A 347 1.68 3.97 -3.74
C ALA A 347 3.21 3.87 -3.77
N VAL A 348 3.76 2.64 -3.72
CA VAL A 348 5.22 2.45 -3.66
C VAL A 348 5.89 2.39 -5.03
N ASP A 349 7.15 2.81 -5.08
CA ASP A 349 8.00 2.75 -6.27
C ASP A 349 8.62 1.36 -6.44
N THR A 350 9.01 0.74 -5.33
CA THR A 350 9.63 -0.60 -5.31
C THR A 350 8.90 -1.53 -4.36
N GLU A 351 8.58 -2.74 -4.83
CA GLU A 351 7.98 -3.80 -4.02
C GLU A 351 8.94 -5.00 -3.98
N ILE A 352 9.31 -5.41 -2.78
CA ILE A 352 10.30 -6.45 -2.50
C ILE A 352 9.64 -7.59 -1.72
N GLU A 353 9.71 -8.80 -2.26
CA GLU A 353 9.26 -10.02 -1.60
C GLU A 353 10.45 -10.86 -1.15
N ILE A 354 10.44 -11.31 0.11
CA ILE A 354 11.38 -12.33 0.57
C ILE A 354 10.70 -13.70 0.55
N LYS A 355 11.19 -14.59 -0.32
CA LYS A 355 10.76 -15.97 -0.45
C LYS A 355 11.93 -16.86 -0.85
N ASP A 356 11.85 -18.15 -0.51
CA ASP A 356 12.82 -19.17 -0.93
C ASP A 356 14.29 -18.83 -0.65
N GLY A 357 14.58 -18.11 0.44
CA GLY A 357 15.94 -17.68 0.80
C GLY A 357 16.51 -16.60 -0.12
N ALA A 358 15.67 -15.92 -0.88
CA ALA A 358 16.04 -14.85 -1.79
C ALA A 358 15.14 -13.63 -1.66
N ILE A 359 15.69 -12.50 -2.10
CA ILE A 359 15.05 -11.20 -2.18
C ILE A 359 14.63 -11.01 -3.63
N HIS A 360 13.32 -10.97 -3.87
CA HIS A 360 12.71 -10.78 -5.19
C HIS A 360 12.14 -9.38 -5.30
N VAL A 361 12.27 -8.76 -6.47
CA VAL A 361 11.66 -7.46 -6.74
C VAL A 361 10.44 -7.66 -7.63
N ASP A 362 9.26 -7.48 -7.06
CA ASP A 362 7.98 -7.74 -7.72
C ASP A 362 7.45 -6.53 -8.49
N LYS A 363 7.86 -5.31 -8.10
CA LYS A 363 7.52 -4.05 -8.78
C LYS A 363 8.72 -3.10 -8.73
N GLN A 364 8.97 -2.42 -9.85
CA GLN A 364 9.76 -1.19 -9.94
C GLN A 364 9.05 -0.23 -10.88
N ARG A 365 9.02 1.07 -10.53
CA ARG A 365 8.40 2.12 -11.35
C ARG A 365 9.28 2.50 -12.54
N ASP A 366 10.53 2.89 -12.25
CA ASP A 366 11.41 3.57 -13.20
C ASP A 366 12.68 2.77 -13.55
N SER A 367 12.68 1.46 -13.30
CA SER A 367 13.86 0.59 -13.50
C SER A 367 13.48 -0.85 -13.87
N GLU A 368 14.43 -1.56 -14.50
CA GLU A 368 14.31 -2.99 -14.74
C GLU A 368 14.47 -3.78 -13.45
N LYS A 369 13.56 -4.75 -13.24
CA LYS A 369 13.60 -5.61 -12.06
C LYS A 369 14.94 -6.35 -12.00
N PRO A 370 15.71 -6.21 -10.91
CA PRO A 370 16.94 -6.94 -10.76
C PRO A 370 16.68 -8.44 -10.65
N LYS A 371 17.69 -9.25 -10.98
CA LYS A 371 17.69 -10.67 -10.65
C LYS A 371 17.49 -10.84 -9.13
N PRO A 372 16.87 -11.96 -8.69
CA PRO A 372 16.75 -12.27 -7.28
C PRO A 372 18.11 -12.22 -6.58
N ILE A 373 18.14 -11.86 -5.30
CA ILE A 373 19.36 -11.72 -4.50
C ILE A 373 19.34 -12.77 -3.39
N ARG A 374 20.33 -13.66 -3.35
CA ARG A 374 20.40 -14.69 -2.31
C ARG A 374 20.82 -14.09 -0.97
N PHE A 375 20.25 -14.63 0.09
CA PHE A 375 20.78 -14.41 1.42
C PHE A 375 20.64 -15.67 2.27
N HIS A 376 21.47 -15.79 3.29
CA HIS A 376 21.35 -16.83 4.31
C HIS A 376 21.42 -16.21 5.70
N LEU A 377 20.78 -16.86 6.67
CA LEU A 377 20.84 -16.46 8.07
C LEU A 377 21.96 -17.23 8.76
N GLU A 378 22.96 -16.50 9.24
CA GLU A 378 24.08 -17.05 10.02
C GLU A 378 23.82 -16.81 11.51
N SER A 379 23.86 -17.86 12.33
CA SER A 379 23.67 -17.72 13.78
C SER A 379 24.95 -17.21 14.45
N VAL A 380 24.79 -16.22 15.33
CA VAL A 380 25.88 -15.58 16.07
C VAL A 380 25.63 -15.76 17.57
N ALA A 381 26.63 -16.28 18.27
CA ALA A 381 26.62 -16.37 19.73
C ALA A 381 26.87 -14.98 20.34
N LEU A 382 25.99 -14.53 21.22
CA LEU A 382 26.07 -13.20 21.87
C LEU A 382 26.68 -13.26 23.28
N GLY A 383 26.76 -14.46 23.86
CA GLY A 383 27.27 -14.69 25.22
C GLY A 383 26.23 -15.33 26.13
N LEU A 384 26.31 -15.05 27.43
CA LEU A 384 25.38 -15.51 28.44
C LEU A 384 24.47 -14.36 28.90
N ASP A 385 23.20 -14.64 29.20
CA ASP A 385 22.33 -13.69 29.90
C ASP A 385 22.63 -13.63 31.41
N THR A 386 21.84 -12.82 32.13
CA THR A 386 21.95 -12.65 33.58
C THR A 386 21.74 -13.94 34.36
N ASP A 387 21.07 -14.93 33.77
CA ASP A 387 20.76 -16.22 34.38
C ASP A 387 21.76 -17.31 33.94
N GLY A 388 22.79 -16.95 33.17
CA GLY A 388 23.83 -17.87 32.69
C GLY A 388 23.42 -18.70 31.47
N ASN A 389 22.29 -18.39 30.82
CA ASN A 389 21.86 -19.11 29.62
C ASN A 389 22.54 -18.56 28.37
N ALA A 390 22.92 -19.45 27.44
CA ALA A 390 23.48 -19.04 26.16
C ALA A 390 22.45 -18.27 25.33
N VAL A 391 22.82 -17.04 24.95
CA VAL A 391 22.04 -16.18 24.07
C VAL A 391 22.69 -16.17 22.69
N SER A 392 21.92 -16.52 21.68
CA SER A 392 22.30 -16.35 20.28
C SER A 392 21.28 -15.49 19.54
N SER A 393 21.72 -14.94 18.42
CA SER A 393 20.85 -14.32 17.43
C SER A 393 21.35 -14.72 16.04
N ALA A 394 20.94 -14.00 15.00
CA ALA A 394 21.39 -14.24 13.64
C ALA A 394 21.68 -12.92 12.91
N ILE A 395 22.41 -13.02 11.82
CA ILE A 395 22.60 -11.95 10.84
C ILE A 395 22.21 -12.47 9.45
N ALA A 396 21.73 -11.60 8.58
CA ALA A 396 21.60 -11.92 7.17
C ALA A 396 22.95 -11.69 6.48
N ARG A 397 23.40 -12.67 5.70
CA ARG A 397 24.51 -12.54 4.76
C ARG A 397 23.90 -12.43 3.37
N VAL A 398 23.95 -11.23 2.80
CA VAL A 398 23.44 -10.97 1.46
C VAL A 398 24.61 -10.99 0.48
N GLU A 399 24.54 -11.88 -0.49
CA GLU A 399 25.61 -12.05 -1.49
C GLU A 399 25.21 -11.39 -2.81
N ALA A 400 26.21 -10.96 -3.59
CA ALA A 400 25.96 -10.49 -4.94
C ALA A 400 25.45 -11.66 -5.79
N SER A 401 24.31 -11.49 -6.45
CA SER A 401 23.78 -12.51 -7.35
C SER A 401 24.77 -12.81 -8.46
N ARG A 402 25.26 -14.04 -8.52
CA ARG A 402 25.98 -14.58 -9.66
C ARG A 402 25.00 -15.12 -10.70
N ASP A 403 25.43 -15.19 -11.95
CA ASP A 403 24.59 -15.70 -13.03
C ASP A 403 24.14 -17.15 -12.81
N ASP A 404 24.93 -17.92 -12.05
CA ASP A 404 24.68 -19.30 -11.66
C ASP A 404 23.95 -19.47 -10.32
N ASP A 405 23.87 -18.44 -9.48
CA ASP A 405 23.17 -18.50 -8.19
C ASP A 405 21.67 -18.73 -8.35
N PHE A 406 21.10 -18.42 -9.50
CA PHE A 406 19.74 -18.79 -9.82
C PHE A 406 19.67 -19.61 -11.09
N ALA A 407 20.79 -20.25 -11.47
CA ALA A 407 20.74 -21.34 -12.45
C ALA A 407 19.70 -22.33 -11.97
N ASP A 408 18.74 -22.56 -12.86
CA ASP A 408 17.41 -22.98 -12.49
C ASP A 408 17.38 -24.37 -11.86
N VAL A 409 17.40 -24.45 -10.53
CA VAL A 409 16.97 -25.66 -9.84
C VAL A 409 15.49 -25.83 -10.15
N LEU A 410 15.21 -26.79 -11.02
CA LEU A 410 13.86 -27.12 -11.42
C LEU A 410 13.14 -27.74 -10.23
N THR A 411 11.91 -27.28 -9.95
CA THR A 411 11.05 -28.01 -9.02
C THR A 411 10.81 -29.42 -9.56
N PRO A 412 10.49 -30.43 -8.73
CA PRO A 412 10.24 -31.80 -9.21
C PRO A 412 9.16 -31.89 -10.30
N ALA A 413 8.20 -30.96 -10.32
CA ALA A 413 7.20 -30.86 -11.39
C ALA A 413 7.76 -30.28 -12.70
N GLN A 414 8.64 -29.29 -12.61
CA GLN A 414 9.33 -28.73 -13.77
C GLN A 414 10.38 -29.72 -14.33
N GLU A 415 11.08 -30.46 -13.48
CA GLU A 415 11.98 -31.55 -13.89
C GLU A 415 11.21 -32.61 -14.67
N ARG A 416 10.06 -33.06 -14.16
CA ARG A 416 9.16 -33.96 -14.89
C ARG A 416 8.70 -33.38 -16.22
N MET A 417 8.34 -32.10 -16.24
CA MET A 417 7.87 -31.45 -17.47
C MET A 417 9.00 -31.39 -18.52
N LEU A 418 10.22 -31.07 -18.11
CA LEU A 418 11.38 -31.08 -18.99
C LEU A 418 11.73 -32.50 -19.45
N ALA A 419 11.69 -33.49 -18.56
CA ALA A 419 11.91 -34.89 -18.90
C ALA A 419 10.85 -35.42 -19.88
N ALA A 420 9.58 -35.01 -19.73
CA ALA A 420 8.51 -35.30 -20.67
C ALA A 420 8.79 -34.70 -22.06
N PHE A 421 9.35 -33.48 -22.11
CA PHE A 421 9.77 -32.86 -23.38
C PHE A 421 10.85 -33.68 -24.07
N LYS A 422 11.92 -34.02 -23.32
CA LYS A 422 13.05 -34.80 -23.84
C LYS A 422 12.61 -36.19 -24.32
N SER A 423 11.71 -36.84 -23.58
CA SER A 423 11.09 -38.11 -23.99
C SER A 423 10.25 -37.99 -25.26
N ALA A 424 9.42 -36.94 -25.37
CA ALA A 424 8.64 -36.70 -26.58
C ALA A 424 9.54 -36.42 -27.80
N ALA A 425 10.63 -35.69 -27.59
CA ALA A 425 11.57 -35.34 -28.64
C ALA A 425 12.35 -36.57 -29.12
N ALA A 426 12.85 -37.39 -28.19
CA ALA A 426 13.50 -38.65 -28.50
C ALA A 426 12.56 -39.62 -29.23
N ASN A 427 11.29 -39.71 -28.84
CA ASN A 427 10.31 -40.56 -29.53
C ASN A 427 10.01 -40.09 -30.96
N LYS A 428 9.98 -38.77 -31.20
CA LYS A 428 9.64 -38.20 -32.51
C LYS A 428 10.82 -38.18 -33.47
N TYR A 429 12.02 -37.90 -32.97
CA TYR A 429 13.20 -37.61 -33.79
C TYR A 429 14.34 -38.64 -33.64
N GLY A 430 14.26 -39.53 -32.64
CA GLY A 430 15.28 -40.55 -32.37
C GLY A 430 16.66 -39.95 -32.18
N ASP A 431 17.68 -40.64 -32.70
CA ASP A 431 19.10 -40.25 -32.58
C ASP A 431 19.47 -38.94 -33.31
N ARG A 432 18.55 -38.43 -34.15
CA ARG A 432 18.73 -37.17 -34.88
C ARG A 432 18.45 -35.95 -34.01
N TYR A 433 17.82 -36.12 -32.84
CA TYR A 433 17.49 -35.01 -31.98
C TYR A 433 18.75 -34.22 -31.56
N ARG A 434 18.72 -32.91 -31.79
CA ARG A 434 19.74 -31.97 -31.32
C ARG A 434 19.04 -30.85 -30.55
N PRO A 435 19.22 -30.75 -29.22
CA PRO A 435 18.75 -29.60 -28.46
C PRO A 435 19.35 -28.31 -29.01
N GLY A 436 18.58 -27.23 -29.02
CA GLY A 436 18.97 -25.91 -29.52
C GLY A 436 18.80 -25.69 -31.02
N ASP A 437 18.45 -26.73 -31.79
CA ASP A 437 18.16 -26.60 -33.22
C ASP A 437 16.64 -26.42 -33.46
N ASP A 438 16.29 -25.29 -34.08
CA ASP A 438 14.91 -24.87 -34.38
C ASP A 438 14.19 -25.84 -35.35
N ALA A 439 14.89 -26.83 -35.93
CA ALA A 439 14.30 -27.91 -36.71
C ALA A 439 13.54 -28.96 -35.87
N PHE A 440 13.82 -29.07 -34.56
CA PHE A 440 13.26 -30.13 -33.69
C PHE A 440 12.07 -29.64 -32.84
N VAL A 441 10.95 -29.37 -33.51
CA VAL A 441 9.76 -28.75 -32.92
C VAL A 441 8.75 -29.79 -32.38
N LEU A 442 8.37 -29.62 -31.12
CA LEU A 442 7.26 -30.35 -30.48
C LEU A 442 6.04 -29.47 -30.29
N SER A 443 4.86 -30.06 -30.52
CA SER A 443 3.59 -29.43 -30.15
C SER A 443 3.28 -29.61 -28.66
N SER A 444 2.50 -28.72 -28.07
CA SER A 444 1.98 -28.87 -26.70
C SER A 444 1.29 -30.24 -26.51
N LYS A 445 0.54 -30.72 -27.51
CA LYS A 445 -0.17 -32.01 -27.42
C LYS A 445 0.79 -33.21 -27.37
N GLU A 446 1.86 -33.18 -28.17
CA GLU A 446 2.91 -34.23 -28.16
C GLU A 446 3.69 -34.21 -26.84
N TRP A 447 3.94 -33.01 -26.29
CA TRP A 447 4.61 -32.84 -25.01
C TRP A 447 3.73 -33.35 -23.84
N ASP A 448 2.46 -32.98 -23.80
CA ASP A 448 1.53 -33.39 -22.73
C ASP A 448 1.32 -34.91 -22.68
N ALA A 449 1.29 -35.56 -23.85
CA ALA A 449 1.11 -37.00 -23.93
C ALA A 449 2.19 -37.80 -23.18
N LYS A 450 3.39 -37.22 -22.99
CA LYS A 450 4.51 -37.86 -22.30
C LYS A 450 4.65 -37.47 -20.83
N PHE A 451 3.85 -36.52 -20.34
CA PHE A 451 3.90 -36.07 -18.96
C PHE A 451 3.48 -37.17 -17.97
N ASP A 452 2.37 -37.85 -18.26
CA ASP A 452 1.85 -38.95 -17.42
C ASP A 452 2.78 -40.18 -17.44
N GLU A 453 3.40 -40.48 -18.58
CA GLU A 453 4.32 -41.61 -18.75
C GLU A 453 5.58 -41.43 -17.88
N VAL A 454 6.14 -40.22 -17.85
CA VAL A 454 7.29 -39.87 -17.00
C VAL A 454 6.91 -39.78 -15.52
N GLY A 455 5.67 -39.36 -15.21
CA GLY A 455 5.12 -39.29 -13.86
C GLY A 455 4.97 -40.65 -13.16
N SER A 456 4.94 -41.77 -13.90
CA SER A 456 4.96 -43.12 -13.30
C SER A 456 6.33 -43.50 -12.69
N ARG A 457 7.42 -42.82 -13.11
CA ARG A 457 8.81 -43.10 -12.68
C ARG A 457 9.32 -42.15 -11.60
N LEU A 458 8.63 -41.03 -11.36
CA LEU A 458 9.01 -39.96 -10.42
C LEU A 458 7.79 -39.65 -9.53
N SER A 459 7.96 -39.57 -8.20
CA SER A 459 6.92 -39.48 -7.16
C SER A 459 5.57 -38.82 -7.53
N PRO A 460 4.42 -39.28 -7.00
CA PRO A 460 3.11 -38.76 -7.39
C PRO A 460 2.97 -37.29 -6.98
N ILE A 461 2.85 -36.40 -7.97
CA ILE A 461 2.63 -34.95 -7.75
C ILE A 461 1.50 -34.52 -8.69
N GLY A 462 0.61 -33.68 -8.16
CA GLY A 462 -0.76 -33.53 -8.65
C GLY A 462 -0.97 -32.74 -9.94
N GLY A 463 -2.19 -32.91 -10.48
CA GLY A 463 -2.91 -31.96 -11.32
C GLY A 463 -2.66 -32.04 -12.83
N ARG A 464 -3.43 -32.87 -13.54
CA ARG A 464 -3.50 -32.94 -15.03
C ARG A 464 -4.23 -31.73 -15.67
N SER A 465 -4.44 -30.64 -14.92
CA SER A 465 -5.19 -29.51 -15.46
C SER A 465 -4.36 -28.82 -16.53
N ARG A 466 -5.02 -28.41 -17.62
CA ARG A 466 -4.36 -27.67 -18.71
C ARG A 466 -3.65 -26.42 -18.21
N GLN A 467 -4.24 -25.76 -17.21
CA GLN A 467 -3.68 -24.58 -16.56
C GLN A 467 -2.38 -24.90 -15.81
N THR A 468 -2.32 -26.04 -15.11
CA THR A 468 -1.11 -26.50 -14.39
C THR A 468 0.04 -26.80 -15.35
N LEU A 469 -0.24 -27.50 -16.45
CA LEU A 469 0.77 -27.82 -17.47
C LEU A 469 1.29 -26.56 -18.17
N ASP A 470 0.41 -25.60 -18.46
CA ASP A 470 0.81 -24.32 -19.04
C ASP A 470 1.68 -23.49 -18.08
N THR A 471 1.39 -23.49 -16.78
CA THR A 471 2.26 -22.88 -15.75
C THR A 471 3.66 -23.50 -15.75
N HIS A 472 3.78 -24.82 -15.83
CA HIS A 472 5.09 -25.48 -15.86
C HIS A 472 5.88 -25.17 -17.16
N ARG A 473 5.21 -25.04 -18.30
CA ARG A 473 5.85 -24.64 -19.56
C ARG A 473 6.36 -23.21 -19.53
N LEU A 474 5.55 -22.29 -18.99
CA LEU A 474 5.95 -20.90 -18.83
C LEU A 474 7.17 -20.80 -17.93
N ALA A 475 7.20 -21.56 -16.84
CA ALA A 475 8.39 -21.65 -16.00
C ALA A 475 9.60 -22.17 -16.80
N LEU A 476 9.48 -23.24 -17.59
CA LEU A 476 10.62 -23.72 -18.41
C LEU A 476 11.06 -22.72 -19.51
N LEU A 477 10.14 -21.90 -20.02
CA LEU A 477 10.41 -20.84 -20.99
C LEU A 477 11.17 -19.67 -20.34
N GLU A 478 10.72 -19.21 -19.17
CA GLU A 478 11.38 -18.17 -18.37
C GLU A 478 12.81 -18.59 -17.99
N LYS A 479 12.99 -19.88 -17.72
CA LYS A 479 14.26 -20.54 -17.40
C LYS A 479 15.13 -20.83 -18.62
N CYS A 480 14.70 -20.40 -19.80
CA CYS A 480 15.42 -20.59 -21.07
C CYS A 480 15.83 -22.04 -21.35
N LEU A 481 15.05 -23.03 -20.88
CA LEU A 481 15.24 -24.46 -21.15
C LEU A 481 14.42 -24.94 -22.36
N VAL A 482 13.39 -24.17 -22.70
CA VAL A 482 12.61 -24.30 -23.93
C VAL A 482 12.38 -22.94 -24.55
N LYS A 483 12.20 -22.91 -25.87
CA LYS A 483 11.84 -21.74 -26.67
C LYS A 483 10.51 -22.01 -27.37
N LYS A 484 9.67 -20.98 -27.46
CA LYS A 484 8.40 -21.04 -28.20
C LYS A 484 8.59 -20.49 -29.61
N ILE A 485 8.34 -21.31 -30.61
CA ILE A 485 8.52 -20.93 -32.03
C ILE A 485 7.23 -20.32 -32.59
N LYS A 486 6.09 -20.97 -32.32
CA LYS A 486 4.74 -20.54 -32.72
C LYS A 486 3.71 -20.96 -31.67
N ARG A 487 2.43 -20.64 -31.90
CA ARG A 487 1.33 -21.05 -31.01
C ARG A 487 1.38 -22.58 -30.80
N ALA A 488 1.55 -22.98 -29.54
CA ALA A 488 1.66 -24.39 -29.12
C ALA A 488 2.82 -25.19 -29.75
N GLN A 489 3.89 -24.53 -30.22
CA GLN A 489 5.08 -25.16 -30.79
C GLN A 489 6.35 -24.73 -30.03
N TRP A 490 7.16 -25.71 -29.64
CA TRP A 490 8.23 -25.57 -28.67
C TRP A 490 9.48 -26.33 -29.11
N VAL A 491 10.66 -25.81 -28.76
CA VAL A 491 11.98 -26.39 -29.01
C VAL A 491 12.76 -26.38 -27.69
N ALA A 492 13.51 -27.42 -27.35
CA ALA A 492 14.43 -27.34 -26.20
C ALA A 492 15.67 -26.57 -26.61
N THR A 493 16.19 -25.77 -25.69
CA THR A 493 17.42 -25.00 -25.87
C THR A 493 18.64 -25.74 -25.33
N GLN A 494 18.46 -26.76 -24.49
CA GLN A 494 19.52 -27.56 -23.83
C GLN A 494 19.20 -29.05 -23.72
#